data_AF-A0AAQ3KX65-F1
#
_entry.id   AF-A0AAQ3KX65-F1
#
_cell.length_a   1.000
_cell.length_b   1.000
_cell.length_c   1.000
_cell.angle_alpha   90.00
_cell.angle_beta   90.00
_cell.angle_gamma   90.00
#
_symmetry.space_group_name_H-M   'P 1'
#
loop_
_entity.id
_entity.type
_entity.pdbx_description
1 polymer ?
#
loop_
_entity_poly.entity_id
_entity_poly.type
_entity_poly.pdbx_seq_one_letter_code
_entity_poly.pdbx_strand_id
1 'polypeptide(L)'
;MVARLTPDQKLNMRRFGGYITSFMEEHKSQITDWDLGAGIYVDFYILRSQLQGEDTMNELDSLEKKNEDCRSFFDRLSESLLVWGSRLPLDARLTYSKMSEELFDLLVSTESTDSTWSTWMVRMSCFDTMLSAPIPEDQRSSYLQNALSVFTYFVSEASTRKYVILPRQLS
;
A
#
# COMPACT_ATOMS: atom_id res chain seq x y z
N MET A 1 17.92 -11.76 -11.67
CA MET A 1 17.62 -11.01 -12.91
C MET A 1 17.42 -9.57 -12.49
N VAL A 2 18.37 -8.67 -12.80
CA VAL A 2 18.34 -7.28 -12.27
C VAL A 2 17.31 -6.48 -13.06
N ALA A 3 16.17 -6.16 -12.43
CA ALA A 3 15.13 -5.34 -13.03
C ALA A 3 15.70 -3.94 -13.38
N ARG A 4 15.57 -3.52 -14.64
CA ARG A 4 16.01 -2.20 -15.09
C ARG A 4 14.93 -1.17 -14.81
N LEU A 5 15.21 -0.25 -13.87
CA LEU A 5 14.34 0.89 -13.57
C LEU A 5 14.14 1.78 -14.80
N THR A 6 12.90 2.26 -14.98
CA THR A 6 12.52 3.19 -16.05
C THR A 6 13.10 4.59 -15.80
N PRO A 7 13.19 5.45 -16.83
CA PRO A 7 13.72 6.81 -16.69
C PRO A 7 12.98 7.67 -15.64
N ASP A 8 11.66 7.53 -15.52
CA ASP A 8 10.85 8.21 -14.50
C ASP A 8 11.12 7.70 -13.09
N GLN A 9 11.30 6.39 -12.92
CA GLN A 9 11.71 5.80 -11.65
C GLN A 9 13.10 6.31 -11.24
N LYS A 10 14.02 6.48 -12.20
CA LYS A 10 15.34 7.07 -11.95
C LYS A 10 15.28 8.55 -11.59
N LEU A 11 14.32 9.30 -12.15
CA LEU A 11 14.13 10.73 -11.85
C LEU A 11 13.51 10.93 -10.46
N ASN A 12 12.52 10.12 -10.09
CA ASN A 12 11.94 10.13 -8.74
C ASN A 12 12.92 9.64 -7.68
N MET A 13 13.74 8.63 -7.99
CA MET A 13 14.85 8.19 -7.13
C MET A 13 15.89 9.31 -6.95
N ARG A 14 16.13 10.18 -7.94
CA ARG A 14 16.98 11.38 -7.75
C ARG A 14 16.34 12.46 -6.89
N ARG A 15 15.02 12.66 -6.98
CA ARG A 15 14.30 13.71 -6.23
C ARG A 15 14.06 13.38 -4.76
N PHE A 16 13.71 12.13 -4.44
CA PHE A 16 13.44 11.65 -3.08
C PHE A 16 14.57 10.81 -2.49
N GLY A 17 15.29 10.06 -3.33
CA GLY A 17 16.30 9.11 -2.90
C GLY A 17 17.72 9.64 -2.92
N GLY A 18 18.02 10.82 -3.49
CA GLY A 18 19.40 11.27 -3.70
C GLY A 18 20.27 11.25 -2.43
N TYR A 19 19.74 11.78 -1.32
CA TYR A 19 20.41 11.79 -0.02
C TYR A 19 20.41 10.43 0.69
N ILE A 20 19.35 9.64 0.53
CA ILE A 20 19.25 8.34 1.21
C ILE A 20 20.12 7.30 0.51
N THR A 21 20.19 7.35 -0.82
CA THR A 21 21.04 6.48 -1.63
C THR A 21 22.51 6.80 -1.37
N SER A 22 22.89 8.07 -1.25
CA SER A 22 24.26 8.45 -0.88
C SER A 22 24.60 8.05 0.56
N PHE A 23 23.68 8.25 1.50
CA PHE A 23 23.86 7.82 2.90
C PHE A 23 24.03 6.31 3.01
N MET A 24 23.20 5.53 2.31
CA MET A 24 23.28 4.07 2.28
C MET A 24 24.57 3.58 1.60
N GLU A 25 25.03 4.23 0.53
CA GLU A 25 26.29 3.87 -0.13
C GLU A 25 27.51 4.18 0.78
N GLU A 26 27.49 5.30 1.49
CA GLU A 26 28.53 5.69 2.46
C GLU A 26 28.58 4.73 3.66
N HIS A 27 27.42 4.24 4.10
CA HIS A 27 27.28 3.32 5.24
C HIS A 27 27.16 1.86 4.81
N LYS A 28 27.55 1.52 3.57
CA LYS A 28 27.42 0.19 2.95
C LYS A 28 28.00 -0.95 3.77
N SER A 29 29.12 -0.71 4.46
CA SER A 29 29.77 -1.68 5.35
C SER A 29 29.07 -1.86 6.70
N GLN A 30 28.11 -0.99 7.03
CA GLN A 30 27.29 -1.00 8.24
C GLN A 30 25.87 -1.53 7.98
N ILE A 31 25.48 -1.68 6.70
CA ILE A 31 24.26 -2.36 6.30
C ILE A 31 24.43 -3.86 6.55
N THR A 32 23.90 -4.35 7.67
CA THR A 32 23.98 -5.77 8.06
C THR A 32 23.17 -6.66 7.11
N ASP A 33 22.09 -6.12 6.53
CA ASP A 33 21.24 -6.79 5.55
C ASP A 33 20.91 -5.81 4.40
N TRP A 34 21.49 -6.07 3.23
CA TRP A 34 21.34 -5.24 2.04
C TRP A 34 19.93 -5.30 1.44
N ASP A 35 19.22 -6.40 1.64
CA ASP A 35 17.85 -6.60 1.15
C ASP A 35 16.84 -5.80 1.98
N LEU A 36 17.09 -5.66 3.29
CA LEU A 36 16.34 -4.75 4.17
C LEU A 36 16.82 -3.29 4.09
N GLY A 37 18.01 -3.04 3.55
CA GLY A 37 18.54 -1.70 3.31
C GLY A 37 18.09 -1.12 1.97
N ALA A 38 18.98 -1.17 0.99
CA ALA A 38 18.72 -0.59 -0.34
C ALA A 38 17.69 -1.40 -1.15
N GLY A 39 17.51 -2.69 -0.85
CA GLY A 39 16.55 -3.57 -1.49
C GLY A 39 15.11 -3.04 -1.42
N ILE A 40 14.73 -2.41 -0.29
CA ILE A 40 13.41 -1.81 -0.08
C ILE A 40 13.05 -0.79 -1.17
N TYR A 41 13.99 0.03 -1.61
CA TYR A 41 13.74 1.02 -2.66
C TYR A 41 13.47 0.36 -4.00
N VAL A 42 14.19 -0.71 -4.32
CA VAL A 42 14.01 -1.45 -5.56
C VAL A 42 12.65 -2.14 -5.56
N ASP A 43 12.31 -2.81 -4.46
CA ASP A 43 11.05 -3.54 -4.30
C ASP A 43 9.85 -2.60 -4.33
N PHE A 44 9.96 -1.42 -3.72
CA PHE A 44 8.95 -0.37 -3.84
C PHE A 44 8.63 -0.03 -5.30
N TYR A 45 9.65 0.23 -6.12
CA TYR A 45 9.42 0.62 -7.52
C TYR A 45 8.87 -0.53 -8.38
N ILE A 46 9.27 -1.76 -8.07
CA ILE A 46 8.72 -2.96 -8.71
C ILE A 46 7.24 -3.08 -8.36
N LEU A 47 6.90 -3.06 -7.07
CA LEU A 47 5.54 -3.20 -6.58
C LEU A 47 4.62 -2.09 -7.07
N ARG A 48 5.09 -0.84 -7.02
CA ARG A 48 4.39 0.33 -7.58
C ARG A 48 4.04 0.13 -9.05
N SER A 49 4.98 -0.39 -9.84
CA SER A 49 4.75 -0.68 -11.26
C SER A 49 3.74 -1.81 -11.47
N GLN A 50 3.69 -2.79 -10.57
CA GLN A 50 2.72 -3.89 -10.62
C GLN A 50 1.31 -3.39 -10.28
N LEU A 51 1.17 -2.51 -9.28
CA LEU A 51 -0.11 -1.89 -8.93
C LEU A 51 -0.66 -1.01 -10.06
N GLN A 52 0.22 -0.30 -10.77
CA GLN A 52 -0.15 0.53 -11.93
C GLN A 52 -0.39 -0.27 -13.22
N GLY A 53 0.05 -1.54 -13.26
CA GLY A 53 -0.12 -2.41 -14.41
C GLY A 53 -1.55 -2.90 -14.56
N GLU A 54 -2.04 -2.93 -15.80
CA GLU A 54 -3.32 -3.53 -16.16
C GLU A 54 -3.15 -5.05 -16.18
N ASP A 55 -3.64 -5.74 -15.13
CA ASP A 55 -3.61 -7.20 -15.07
C ASP A 55 -4.76 -7.76 -15.90
N THR A 56 -4.44 -8.58 -16.90
CA THR A 56 -5.43 -9.30 -17.74
C THR A 56 -6.15 -10.44 -17.00
N MET A 57 -6.01 -10.54 -15.67
CA MET A 57 -6.56 -11.60 -14.82
C MET A 57 -7.78 -11.08 -14.05
N ASN A 58 -8.61 -11.96 -13.46
CA ASN A 58 -9.78 -11.57 -12.66
C ASN A 58 -9.44 -10.42 -11.69
N GLU A 59 -10.21 -9.33 -11.73
CA GLU A 59 -9.96 -8.10 -10.93
C GLU A 59 -9.86 -8.39 -9.42
N LEU A 60 -10.67 -9.34 -8.92
CA LEU A 60 -10.71 -9.70 -7.50
C LEU A 60 -9.48 -10.51 -7.06
N ASP A 61 -9.06 -11.50 -7.86
CA ASP A 61 -7.84 -12.28 -7.62
C ASP A 61 -6.58 -11.40 -7.78
N SER A 62 -6.62 -10.42 -8.68
CA SER A 62 -5.56 -9.40 -8.83
C SER A 62 -5.48 -8.51 -7.60
N LEU A 63 -6.61 -8.01 -7.08
CA LEU A 63 -6.62 -7.12 -5.91
C LEU A 63 -6.17 -7.81 -4.62
N GLU A 64 -6.63 -9.04 -4.36
CA GLU A 64 -6.22 -9.81 -3.18
C GLU A 64 -4.71 -10.09 -3.19
N LYS A 65 -4.18 -10.52 -4.34
CA LYS A 65 -2.75 -10.73 -4.51
C LYS A 65 -1.95 -9.44 -4.33
N LYS A 66 -2.39 -8.34 -4.94
CA LYS A 66 -1.77 -7.01 -4.77
C LYS A 66 -1.77 -6.58 -3.30
N ASN A 67 -2.84 -6.87 -2.55
CA ASN A 67 -2.90 -6.55 -1.13
C ASN A 67 -1.91 -7.37 -0.31
N GLU A 68 -1.77 -8.66 -0.60
CA GLU A 68 -0.79 -9.52 0.07
C GLU A 68 0.66 -9.10 -0.26
N ASP A 69 0.94 -8.73 -1.51
CA ASP A 69 2.25 -8.21 -1.91
C ASP A 69 2.57 -6.88 -1.18
N CYS A 70 1.58 -5.99 -1.01
CA CYS A 70 1.71 -4.78 -0.19
C CYS A 70 1.94 -5.09 1.29
N ARG A 71 1.23 -6.05 1.86
CA ARG A 71 1.42 -6.49 3.25
C ARG A 71 2.83 -6.99 3.49
N SER A 72 3.31 -7.90 2.63
CA SER A 72 4.68 -8.41 2.70
C SER A 72 5.72 -7.31 2.61
N PHE A 73 5.49 -6.31 1.75
CA PHE A 73 6.36 -5.15 1.64
C PHE A 73 6.35 -4.27 2.91
N PHE A 74 5.19 -4.04 3.52
CA PHE A 74 5.05 -3.26 4.75
C PHE A 74 5.69 -3.95 5.96
N ASP A 75 5.62 -5.27 6.04
CA ASP A 75 6.31 -6.06 7.06
C ASP A 75 7.83 -5.88 6.92
N ARG A 76 8.36 -6.00 5.70
CA ARG A 76 9.79 -5.78 5.42
C ARG A 76 10.25 -4.35 5.70
N LEU A 77 9.41 -3.35 5.42
CA LEU A 77 9.66 -1.97 5.81
C LEU A 77 9.78 -1.81 7.33
N SER A 78 8.88 -2.47 8.07
CA SER A 78 8.89 -2.46 9.53
C SER A 78 10.12 -3.18 10.10
N GLU A 79 10.49 -4.33 9.54
CA GLU A 79 11.72 -5.05 9.89
C GLU A 79 12.96 -4.18 9.67
N SER A 80 13.04 -3.51 8.52
CA SER A 80 14.14 -2.58 8.24
C SER A 80 14.20 -1.44 9.26
N LEU A 81 13.07 -0.83 9.60
CA LEU A 81 13.03 0.20 10.64
C LEU A 81 13.52 -0.30 12.00
N LEU A 82 13.24 -1.55 12.34
CA LEU A 82 13.75 -2.16 13.58
C LEU A 82 15.26 -2.39 13.53
N VAL A 83 15.79 -2.87 12.39
CA VAL A 83 17.24 -3.09 12.19
C VAL A 83 18.02 -1.78 12.26
N TRP A 84 17.50 -0.72 11.64
CA TRP A 84 18.17 0.58 11.61
C TRP A 84 17.90 1.42 12.85
N GLY A 85 16.71 1.32 13.45
CA GLY A 85 16.30 2.08 14.62
C GLY A 85 16.61 3.57 14.49
N SER A 86 17.34 4.11 15.47
CA SER A 86 17.77 5.52 15.48
C SER A 86 18.91 5.85 14.51
N ARG A 87 19.53 4.85 13.87
CA ARG A 87 20.60 5.06 12.88
C ARG A 87 20.05 5.51 11.53
N LEU A 88 18.76 5.25 11.26
CA LEU A 88 18.12 5.74 10.04
C LEU A 88 17.85 7.25 10.17
N PRO A 89 18.30 8.07 9.20
CA PRO A 89 17.96 9.48 9.14
C PRO A 89 16.44 9.67 9.22
N LEU A 90 16.01 10.78 9.84
CA LEU A 90 14.58 11.09 9.95
C LEU A 90 13.90 11.12 8.57
N ASP A 91 14.57 11.68 7.56
CA ASP A 91 14.07 11.76 6.18
C ASP A 91 13.83 10.38 5.56
N ALA A 92 14.65 9.39 5.91
CA ALA A 92 14.48 8.03 5.42
C ALA A 92 13.28 7.33 6.08
N ARG A 93 13.05 7.56 7.38
CA ARG A 93 11.85 7.08 8.08
C ARG A 93 10.58 7.68 7.50
N LEU A 94 10.59 9.00 7.23
CA LEU A 94 9.48 9.67 6.56
C LEU A 94 9.24 9.14 5.13
N THR A 95 10.31 8.73 4.44
CA THR A 95 10.22 8.14 3.10
C THR A 95 9.52 6.78 3.15
N TYR A 96 9.76 5.96 4.17
CA TYR A 96 9.11 4.66 4.32
C TYR A 96 7.60 4.80 4.55
N SER A 97 7.19 5.76 5.37
CA SER A 97 5.78 6.08 5.54
C SER A 97 5.17 6.51 4.20
N LYS A 98 5.79 7.45 3.47
CA LYS A 98 5.32 7.89 2.14
C LYS A 98 5.22 6.77 1.11
N MET A 99 6.17 5.83 1.10
CA MET A 99 6.09 4.66 0.23
C MET A 99 4.85 3.82 0.54
N SER A 100 4.55 3.64 1.82
CA SER A 100 3.37 2.88 2.26
C SER A 100 2.07 3.58 1.84
N GLU A 101 2.01 4.90 2.03
CA GLU A 101 0.88 5.72 1.58
C GLU A 101 0.65 5.60 0.07
N GLU A 102 1.70 5.78 -0.73
CA GLU A 102 1.58 5.75 -2.19
C GLU A 102 1.12 4.40 -2.73
N LEU A 103 1.64 3.29 -2.17
CA LEU A 103 1.20 1.95 -2.55
C LEU A 103 -0.25 1.69 -2.13
N PHE A 104 -0.64 2.15 -0.95
CA PHE A 104 -2.02 2.01 -0.47
C PHE A 104 -3.01 2.80 -1.32
N ASP A 105 -2.68 4.03 -1.69
CA ASP A 105 -3.53 4.86 -2.55
C ASP A 105 -3.74 4.20 -3.92
N LEU A 106 -2.68 3.63 -4.51
CA LEU A 106 -2.78 2.87 -5.76
C LEU A 106 -3.68 1.63 -5.60
N LEU A 107 -3.59 0.96 -4.47
CA LEU A 107 -4.35 -0.26 -4.18
C LEU A 107 -5.85 0.01 -3.98
N VAL A 108 -6.22 1.08 -3.26
CA VAL A 108 -7.62 1.48 -3.07
C VAL A 108 -8.22 2.15 -4.30
N SER A 109 -7.40 2.83 -5.11
CA SER A 109 -7.82 3.41 -6.39
C SER A 109 -8.13 2.37 -7.47
N THR A 110 -7.84 1.09 -7.21
CA THR A 110 -8.27 0.01 -8.11
C THR A 110 -9.80 -0.06 -8.05
N GLU A 111 -10.43 0.46 -9.10
CA GLU A 111 -11.87 0.38 -9.29
C GLU A 111 -12.24 -1.08 -9.60
N SER A 112 -12.97 -1.71 -8.69
CA SER A 112 -13.63 -2.96 -8.96
C SER A 112 -14.98 -2.64 -9.59
N THR A 113 -15.24 -3.14 -10.80
CA THR A 113 -16.54 -2.94 -11.44
C THR A 113 -17.67 -3.71 -10.75
N ASP A 114 -17.33 -4.63 -9.83
CA ASP A 114 -18.28 -5.42 -9.07
C ASP A 114 -18.51 -4.90 -7.64
N SER A 115 -19.78 -4.81 -7.24
CA SER A 115 -20.22 -4.42 -5.89
C SER A 115 -20.65 -5.65 -5.10
N THR A 116 -19.81 -6.69 -5.15
CA THR A 116 -20.04 -7.97 -4.48
C THR A 116 -19.51 -7.92 -3.04
N TRP A 117 -20.10 -8.70 -2.13
CA TRP A 117 -19.64 -8.83 -0.74
C TRP A 117 -18.17 -9.28 -0.64
N SER A 118 -17.67 -10.12 -1.55
CA SER A 118 -16.26 -10.54 -1.63
C SER A 118 -15.32 -9.36 -1.89
N THR A 119 -15.63 -8.53 -2.86
CA THR A 119 -14.88 -7.32 -3.21
C THR A 119 -14.81 -6.33 -2.06
N TRP A 120 -15.91 -6.21 -1.32
CA TRP A 120 -16.01 -5.43 -0.11
C TRP A 120 -15.06 -5.92 0.99
N MET A 121 -15.04 -7.24 1.27
CA MET A 121 -14.12 -7.82 2.26
C MET A 121 -12.66 -7.61 1.88
N VAL A 122 -12.32 -7.78 0.60
CA VAL A 122 -10.95 -7.53 0.12
C VAL A 122 -10.58 -6.07 0.31
N ARG A 123 -11.44 -5.12 -0.08
CA ARG A 123 -11.20 -3.68 0.16
C ARG A 123 -11.00 -3.34 1.63
N MET A 124 -11.78 -3.96 2.52
CA MET A 124 -11.63 -3.74 3.96
C MET A 124 -10.29 -4.30 4.48
N SER A 125 -9.84 -5.45 3.94
CA SER A 125 -8.53 -6.03 4.27
C SER A 125 -7.36 -5.16 3.82
N CYS A 126 -7.54 -4.32 2.79
CA CYS A 126 -6.52 -3.35 2.37
C CYS A 126 -6.26 -2.30 3.46
N PHE A 127 -7.32 -1.82 4.12
CA PHE A 127 -7.18 -0.88 5.24
C PHE A 127 -6.47 -1.52 6.43
N ASP A 128 -6.75 -2.80 6.72
CA ASP A 128 -6.04 -3.57 7.75
C ASP A 128 -4.54 -3.69 7.46
N THR A 129 -4.20 -3.98 6.21
CA THR A 129 -2.81 -3.97 5.73
C THR A 129 -2.15 -2.60 5.95
N MET A 130 -2.81 -1.49 5.60
CA MET A 130 -2.27 -0.14 5.78
C MET A 130 -2.11 0.24 7.27
N LEU A 131 -3.02 -0.18 8.14
CA LEU A 131 -2.93 0.08 9.59
C LEU A 131 -1.76 -0.65 10.27
N SER A 132 -1.23 -1.67 9.61
CA SER A 132 -0.04 -2.42 10.01
C SER A 132 1.26 -1.84 9.44
N ALA A 133 1.16 -0.90 8.48
CA ALA A 133 2.32 -0.23 7.90
C ALA A 133 2.99 0.73 8.90
N PRO A 134 4.28 1.08 8.70
CA PRO A 134 5.00 2.02 9.55
C PRO A 134 4.61 3.47 9.25
N ILE A 135 3.36 3.82 9.59
CA ILE A 135 2.80 5.17 9.43
C ILE A 135 2.82 5.95 10.76
N PRO A 136 2.98 7.27 10.69
CA PRO A 136 2.81 8.17 11.83
C PRO A 136 1.45 7.98 12.52
N GLU A 137 1.45 8.00 13.86
CA GLU A 137 0.25 7.78 14.67
C GLU A 137 -0.85 8.82 14.40
N ASP A 138 -0.46 10.06 14.08
CA ASP A 138 -1.37 11.14 13.70
C ASP A 138 -2.14 10.84 12.41
N GLN A 139 -1.56 10.09 11.48
CA GLN A 139 -2.20 9.72 10.22
C GLN A 139 -3.08 8.47 10.32
N ARG A 140 -2.86 7.59 11.32
CA ARG A 140 -3.68 6.37 11.53
C ARG A 140 -5.16 6.68 11.70
N SER A 141 -5.46 7.79 12.38
CA SER A 141 -6.83 8.24 12.59
C SER A 141 -7.56 8.55 11.28
N SER A 142 -6.87 9.13 10.29
CA SER A 142 -7.39 9.40 8.95
C SER A 142 -7.74 8.10 8.22
N TYR A 143 -6.84 7.10 8.24
CA TYR A 143 -7.09 5.80 7.62
C TYR A 143 -8.26 5.05 8.26
N LEU A 144 -8.39 5.10 9.60
CA LEU A 144 -9.54 4.53 10.29
C LEU A 144 -10.85 5.22 9.89
N GLN A 145 -10.85 6.55 9.76
CA GLN A 145 -12.03 7.28 9.29
C GLN A 145 -12.39 6.90 7.84
N ASN A 146 -11.41 6.71 6.97
CA ASN A 146 -11.64 6.23 5.62
C ASN A 146 -12.25 4.82 5.61
N ALA A 147 -11.70 3.89 6.41
CA ALA A 147 -12.27 2.54 6.54
C ALA A 147 -13.72 2.57 7.04
N LEU A 148 -14.02 3.41 8.04
CA LEU A 148 -15.37 3.58 8.58
C LEU A 148 -16.33 4.20 7.55
N SER A 149 -15.88 5.16 6.76
CA SER A 149 -16.67 5.78 5.69
C SER A 149 -17.08 4.73 4.66
N VAL A 150 -16.10 3.93 4.22
CA VAL A 150 -16.28 2.88 3.22
C VAL A 150 -17.26 1.84 3.81
N PHE A 151 -17.10 1.45 5.08
CA PHE A 151 -18.03 0.52 5.77
C PHE A 151 -19.45 1.06 5.89
N THR A 152 -19.58 2.33 6.24
CA THR A 152 -20.89 2.99 6.37
C THR A 152 -21.60 3.06 5.02
N TYR A 153 -20.85 3.33 3.94
CA TYR A 153 -21.35 3.27 2.59
C TYR A 153 -21.87 1.86 2.25
N PHE A 154 -21.08 0.83 2.54
CA PHE A 154 -21.49 -0.56 2.34
C PHE A 154 -22.78 -0.92 3.09
N VAL A 155 -22.87 -0.60 4.39
CA VAL A 155 -24.07 -0.88 5.19
C VAL A 155 -25.29 -0.13 4.64
N SER A 156 -25.09 1.10 4.17
CA SER A 156 -26.15 1.92 3.55
C SER A 156 -26.63 1.30 2.24
N GLU A 157 -25.70 0.87 1.38
CA GLU A 157 -26.01 0.21 0.10
C GLU A 157 -26.72 -1.15 0.29
N ALA A 158 -26.24 -1.96 1.24
CA ALA A 158 -26.87 -3.22 1.60
C ALA A 158 -28.30 -3.01 2.16
N SER A 159 -28.52 -1.89 2.86
CA SER A 159 -29.84 -1.51 3.38
C SER A 159 -30.77 -1.07 2.26
N THR A 160 -30.32 -0.23 1.31
CA THR A 160 -31.15 0.22 0.18
C THR A 160 -31.52 -0.92 -0.76
N ARG A 161 -30.61 -1.87 -1.03
CA ARG A 161 -30.94 -3.08 -1.81
C ARG A 161 -32.06 -3.92 -1.17
N LYS A 162 -32.16 -3.97 0.16
CA LYS A 162 -33.26 -4.67 0.84
C LYS A 162 -34.62 -3.96 0.68
N TYR A 163 -34.64 -2.63 0.56
CA TYR A 163 -35.88 -1.86 0.37
C TYR A 163 -36.39 -1.86 -1.08
N VAL A 164 -35.58 -2.25 -2.07
CA VAL A 164 -36.00 -2.36 -3.48
C VAL A 164 -36.70 -3.70 -3.78
N ILE A 165 -36.56 -4.72 -2.91
CA ILE A 165 -37.18 -6.05 -3.07
C ILE A 165 -38.40 -6.26 -2.15
N LEU A 166 -39.11 -5.19 -1.78
CA LEU A 166 -40.49 -5.31 -1.32
C LEU A 166 -41.41 -4.82 -2.44
N PRO A 167 -41.99 -5.72 -3.27
CA PRO A 167 -43.05 -5.28 -4.15
C PRO A 167 -44.16 -4.72 -3.26
N ARG A 168 -44.50 -3.47 -3.55
CA ARG A 168 -45.66 -2.75 -3.07
C ARG A 168 -46.90 -3.64 -3.26
N GLN A 169 -47.19 -4.47 -2.28
CA GLN A 169 -48.42 -5.22 -2.15
C GLN A 169 -49.11 -4.61 -0.95
N LEU A 170 -50.06 -3.72 -1.19
CA LEU A 170 -51.24 -3.51 -0.37
C LEU A 170 -52.23 -2.67 -1.16
N SER A 171 -53.47 -3.16 -1.10
CA SER A 171 -54.70 -2.88 -1.85
C SER A 171 -55.08 -1.43 -2.03
#